data_AF-A0A918A881-F1
#
_entry.id   AF-A0A918A881-F1
#
_cell.length_a   1.000
_cell.length_b   1.000
_cell.length_c   1.000
_cell.angle_alpha   90.00
_cell.angle_beta   90.00
_cell.angle_gamma   90.00
#
_symmetry.space_group_name_H-M   'P 1'
#
loop_
_entity.id
_entity.type
_entity.pdbx_description
1 polymer ?
#
loop_
_entity_poly.entity_id
_entity_poly.type
_entity_poly.pdbx_seq_one_letter_code
_entity_poly.pdbx_strand_id
1 'polypeptide(L)' 'MNKLRSVARSIYVVEAVYGKDAADHLAAGGTTGDFTTVGEPKPYRGEEYCG' A
#
# COMPACT_ATOMS: atom_id res chain seq x y z
N MET A 1 8.59 -19.52 -10.21
CA MET A 1 8.66 -18.32 -9.33
C MET A 1 7.55 -17.32 -9.71
N ASN A 2 6.26 -17.65 -9.46
CA ASN A 2 5.13 -16.82 -9.96
C ASN A 2 4.07 -16.45 -8.91
N LYS A 3 4.07 -17.01 -7.69
CA LYS A 3 2.99 -16.76 -6.72
C LYS A 3 3.03 -15.34 -6.11
N LEU A 4 4.22 -14.82 -5.83
CA LEU A 4 4.39 -13.51 -5.18
C LEU A 4 4.13 -12.32 -6.12
N ARG A 5 4.24 -12.51 -7.45
CA ARG A 5 3.96 -11.47 -8.45
C ARG A 5 2.49 -11.10 -8.48
N SER A 6 1.60 -12.08 -8.40
CA SER A 6 0.15 -11.83 -8.34
C SER A 6 -0.23 -11.11 -7.05
N VAL A 7 0.42 -11.44 -5.94
CA VAL A 7 0.20 -10.80 -4.63
C VAL A 7 0.69 -9.36 -4.65
N ALA A 8 1.87 -9.09 -5.22
CA ALA A 8 2.40 -7.72 -5.31
C ALA A 8 1.48 -6.78 -6.11
N ARG A 9 0.74 -7.31 -7.10
CA ARG A 9 -0.24 -6.57 -7.92
C ARG A 9 -1.56 -6.26 -7.19
N SER A 10 -1.73 -6.69 -5.95
CA SER A 10 -2.93 -6.42 -5.13
C SER A 10 -2.62 -5.67 -3.82
N ILE A 11 -1.41 -5.13 -3.66
CA ILE A 11 -1.00 -4.42 -2.44
C ILE A 11 -1.16 -2.91 -2.65
N TYR A 12 -1.93 -2.30 -1.77
CA TYR A 12 -1.99 -0.85 -1.58
C TYR A 12 -1.08 -0.45 -0.42
N VAL A 13 -0.40 0.68 -0.55
CA VAL A 13 0.42 1.27 0.50
C VAL A 13 -0.31 2.49 1.03
N VAL A 14 -0.50 2.53 2.35
CA VAL A 14 -1.23 3.60 3.04
C VAL A 14 -0.37 4.21 4.15
N GLU A 15 -0.59 5.49 4.43
CA GLU A 15 0.10 6.26 5.46
C GLU A 15 -0.92 6.99 6.35
N ALA A 16 -0.65 7.10 7.65
CA ALA A 16 -1.52 7.84 8.56
C ALA A 16 -1.52 9.33 8.20
N VAL A 17 -2.70 9.96 8.18
CA VAL A 17 -2.83 11.39 7.80
C VAL A 17 -2.13 12.32 8.81
N TYR A 18 -2.02 11.91 10.07
CA TYR A 18 -1.40 12.69 11.14
C TYR A 18 -0.49 11.82 12.01
N GLY A 19 0.81 12.13 12.00
CA GLY A 19 1.77 11.73 13.02
C GLY A 19 2.14 10.23 13.12
N LYS A 20 3.45 9.99 13.28
CA LYS A 20 4.08 8.74 13.77
C LYS A 20 3.75 7.46 12.98
N ASP A 21 4.36 6.33 13.34
CA ASP A 21 4.18 5.08 12.59
C ASP A 21 2.79 4.48 12.82
N ALA A 22 2.41 3.50 11.99
CA ALA A 22 1.07 2.91 12.04
C ALA A 22 0.74 2.27 13.40
N ALA A 23 1.76 1.79 14.14
CA ALA A 23 1.55 1.16 15.43
C ALA A 23 1.15 2.21 16.48
N ASP A 24 1.86 3.35 16.50
CA ASP A 24 1.55 4.47 17.37
C ASP A 24 0.17 5.08 17.07
N HIS A 25 -0.20 5.20 15.79
CA HIS A 25 -1.51 5.72 15.37
C HIS A 25 -2.67 4.86 15.90
N LEU A 26 -2.55 3.53 15.77
CA LEU A 26 -3.56 2.59 16.27
C LEU A 26 -3.60 2.57 17.81
N ALA A 27 -2.44 2.66 18.48
CA ALA A 27 -2.36 2.71 19.93
C ALA A 27 -2.99 3.99 20.52
N ALA A 28 -2.99 5.09 19.77
CA ALA A 28 -3.65 6.34 20.14
C ALA A 28 -5.18 6.31 19.94
N GLY A 29 -5.76 5.19 19.46
CA GLY A 29 -7.19 5.06 19.18
C GLY A 29 -7.60 5.53 17.78
N GLY A 30 -6.63 5.82 16.91
CA GLY A 30 -6.86 6.07 15.50
C GLY A 30 -7.35 4.81 14.77
N THR A 31 -8.02 5.01 13.64
CA THR A 31 -8.62 3.95 12.83
C THR A 31 -7.92 3.82 11.49
N THR A 32 -8.19 2.72 10.78
CA THR A 32 -7.71 2.55 9.40
C THR A 32 -8.33 3.54 8.41
N GLY A 33 -9.45 4.19 8.78
CA GLY A 33 -10.06 5.26 7.99
C GLY A 33 -9.26 6.56 7.98
N ASP A 34 -8.31 6.70 8.91
CA ASP A 34 -7.43 7.86 9.03
C ASP A 34 -6.12 7.68 8.22
N PHE A 35 -6.05 6.63 7.39
CA PHE A 35 -4.94 6.39 6.48
C PHE A 35 -5.30 6.79 5.06
N THR A 36 -4.35 7.39 4.35
CA THR A 36 -4.48 7.74 2.93
C THR A 36 -3.60 6.85 2.08
N THR A 37 -4.10 6.42 0.92
CA THR A 37 -3.33 5.66 -0.06
C THR A 37 -2.24 6.54 -0.66
N VAL A 38 -0.99 6.12 -0.49
CA VAL A 38 0.22 6.78 -1.03
C VAL A 38 0.89 5.95 -2.13
N GLY A 39 0.49 4.69 -2.28
CA GLY A 39 0.96 3.81 -3.34
C GLY A 39 -0.12 2.84 -3.77
N GLU A 40 -0.37 2.79 -5.07
CA GLU A 40 -1.27 1.83 -5.69
C GLU A 40 -0.47 0.68 -6.34
N PRO A 41 -1.07 -0.50 -6.49
CA PRO A 41 -0.44 -1.59 -7.20
C PRO A 41 -0.08 -1.17 -8.63
N LYS A 42 1.22 -1.10 -8.94
CA LYS A 42 1.67 -0.88 -10.30
C LYS A 42 1.72 -2.21 -11.07
N PRO A 43 1.39 -2.21 -12.37
CA PRO A 43 1.77 -3.31 -13.23
C PRO A 43 3.28 -3.54 -13.14
N TYR A 44 3.70 -4.78 -13.30
CA TYR A 44 5.13 -5.09 -13.21
C TYR A 44 5.85 -4.38 -14.36
N ARG A 45 6.99 -3.72 -14.12
CA ARG A 45 7.76 -2.95 -15.14
C ARG A 45 8.08 -3.69 -16.46
N GLY A 46 7.91 -5.01 -16.51
CA GLY A 46 7.95 -5.81 -17.74
C GLY A 46 6.66 -5.80 -18.59
N GLU A 47 5.63 -5.06 -18.18
CA GLU A 47 4.36 -4.82 -18.90
C GLU A 47 4.26 -3.38 -19.45
N GLU A 48 5.30 -2.54 -19.30
CA GLU A 48 5.33 -1.17 -19.86
C GLU A 48 5.69 -1.11 -21.36
N TYR A 49 5.71 -2.24 -22.08
CA TYR A 49 5.86 -2.24 -23.55
C TYR A 49 4.97 -3.30 -24.21
N CYS A 50 3.72 -2.92 -24.47
CA CYS A 50 2.91 -3.30 -25.63
C CYS A 50 1.51 -2.70 -25.42
N GLY A 51 1.29 -1.50 -25.95
CA GLY A 51 0.02 -0.78 -25.91
C GLY A 51 0.23 0.70 -26.09
#